data_AF-A0A929KPV8-F1
#
_entry.id   AF-A0A929KPV8-F1
#
_cell.length_a   1.000
_cell.length_b   1.000
_cell.length_c   1.000
_cell.angle_alpha   90.00
_cell.angle_beta   90.00
_cell.angle_gamma   90.00
#
_symmetry.space_group_name_H-M   'P 1'
#
loop_
_entity.id
_entity.type
_entity.pdbx_description
1 polymer ?
#
loop_
_entity_poly.entity_id
_entity_poly.type
_entity_poly.pdbx_seq_one_letter_code
_entity_poly.pdbx_strand_id
1 'polypeptide(L)'
;MAMHQGQPPAWPPAVAVPSLAAACFAIEAAPPAGLTLLAPPWLLAGPGAGFFAALVEAVRPLRPALPRAVLFVPGDAPGIALSAILAARNLSEPSGVMLDCNLTSFAALRAAAEESGVTYVSAPPPVFDLSSANPLSEGKKRVFERWFGARMP
;
A
#
# COMPACT_ATOMS: atom_id res chain seq x y z
N MET A 1 -13.53 -30.45 12.75
CA MET A 1 -13.78 -28.99 12.66
C MET A 1 -13.00 -28.47 11.47
N ALA A 2 -13.67 -28.29 10.33
CA ALA A 2 -13.04 -27.66 9.17
C ALA A 2 -12.87 -26.18 9.50
N MET A 3 -11.61 -25.72 9.58
CA MET A 3 -11.33 -24.30 9.69
C MET A 3 -11.82 -23.65 8.39
N HIS A 4 -12.90 -22.86 8.48
CA HIS A 4 -13.20 -21.90 7.43
C HIS A 4 -11.97 -21.01 7.30
N GLN A 5 -11.17 -21.24 6.26
CA GLN A 5 -10.18 -20.29 5.80
C GLN A 5 -10.95 -19.04 5.38
N GLY A 6 -11.16 -18.14 6.33
CA GLY A 6 -11.83 -16.88 6.10
C GLY A 6 -11.08 -16.17 4.99
N GLN A 7 -11.76 -15.91 3.88
CA GLN A 7 -11.21 -15.15 2.78
C GLN A 7 -10.66 -13.84 3.35
N PRO A 8 -9.37 -13.51 3.11
CA PRO A 8 -8.79 -12.29 3.65
C PRO A 8 -9.65 -11.10 3.21
N PRO A 9 -9.85 -10.09 4.08
CA PRO A 9 -10.69 -8.94 3.76
C PRO A 9 -10.22 -8.34 2.44
N ALA A 10 -11.17 -8.04 1.55
CA ALA A 10 -10.87 -7.41 0.29
C ALA A 10 -10.26 -6.03 0.56
N TRP A 11 -8.98 -5.85 0.22
CA TRP A 11 -8.28 -4.59 0.36
C TRP A 11 -8.92 -3.53 -0.55
N PRO A 12 -9.08 -2.27 -0.09
CA PRO A 12 -9.52 -1.19 -0.96
C PRO A 12 -8.59 -1.05 -2.18
N PRO A 13 -9.08 -0.51 -3.30
CA PRO A 13 -8.26 -0.20 -4.46
C PRO A 13 -7.01 0.59 -4.04
N ALA A 14 -5.87 0.19 -4.61
CA ALA A 14 -4.57 0.73 -4.23
C ALA A 14 -4.06 1.76 -5.23
N VAL A 15 -3.33 2.74 -4.74
CA VAL A 15 -2.64 3.74 -5.55
C VAL A 15 -1.15 3.69 -5.25
N ALA A 16 -0.34 3.34 -6.25
CA ALA A 16 1.11 3.41 -6.12
C ALA A 16 1.55 4.88 -6.22
N VAL A 17 2.11 5.42 -5.13
CA VAL A 17 2.51 6.83 -5.06
C VAL A 17 4.02 6.99 -5.03
N PRO A 18 4.63 7.61 -6.05
CA PRO A 18 6.09 7.74 -6.15
C PRO A 18 6.69 8.89 -5.32
N SER A 19 5.86 9.81 -4.83
CA SER A 19 6.28 11.08 -4.26
C SER A 19 5.21 11.68 -3.35
N LEU A 20 5.60 12.69 -2.57
CA LEU A 20 4.67 13.47 -1.75
C LEU A 20 3.55 14.10 -2.58
N ALA A 21 3.89 14.73 -3.72
CA ALA A 21 2.90 15.37 -4.58
C ALA A 21 1.86 14.36 -5.11
N ALA A 22 2.30 13.15 -5.45
CA ALA A 22 1.38 12.09 -5.88
C ALA A 22 0.53 11.56 -4.71
N ALA A 23 1.10 11.46 -3.52
CA ALA A 23 0.37 11.07 -2.31
C ALA A 23 -0.71 12.11 -1.94
N CYS A 24 -0.38 13.41 -1.94
CA CYS A 24 -1.35 14.48 -1.71
C CYS A 24 -2.48 14.41 -2.73
N PHE A 25 -2.15 14.31 -4.03
CA PHE A 25 -3.14 14.18 -5.09
C PHE A 25 -4.07 12.97 -4.89
N ALA A 26 -3.49 11.80 -4.57
CA ALA A 26 -4.28 10.60 -4.35
C ALA A 26 -5.25 10.75 -3.17
N ILE A 27 -4.80 11.35 -2.05
CA ILE A 27 -5.62 11.57 -0.85
C ILE A 27 -6.72 12.60 -1.11
N GLU A 28 -6.42 13.71 -1.77
CA GLU A 28 -7.40 14.74 -2.10
C GLU A 28 -8.48 14.21 -3.04
N ALA A 29 -8.09 13.48 -4.09
CA ALA A 29 -8.99 12.89 -5.07
C ALA A 29 -9.64 11.58 -4.59
N ALA A 30 -9.30 11.10 -3.40
CA ALA A 30 -9.83 9.85 -2.87
C ALA A 30 -11.35 9.91 -2.64
N PRO A 31 -12.08 8.85 -2.95
CA PRO A 31 -13.50 8.77 -2.64
C PRO A 31 -13.76 8.61 -1.13
N PRO A 32 -15.01 8.84 -0.66
CA PRO A 32 -15.38 8.61 0.74
C PRO A 32 -15.20 7.14 1.20
N ALA A 33 -15.31 6.19 0.26
CA ALA A 33 -15.02 4.77 0.50
C ALA A 33 -13.53 4.49 0.77
N GLY A 34 -12.67 5.48 0.59
CA GLY A 34 -11.25 5.46 0.87
C GLY A 34 -10.39 4.76 -0.17
N LEU A 35 -9.09 4.71 0.10
CA LEU A 35 -8.08 4.10 -0.74
C LEU A 35 -7.00 3.43 0.09
N THR A 36 -6.24 2.57 -0.56
CA THR A 36 -4.97 2.02 -0.05
C THR A 36 -3.80 2.79 -0.69
N LEU A 37 -2.87 3.33 0.10
CA LEU A 37 -1.60 3.79 -0.46
C LEU A 37 -0.63 2.62 -0.59
N LEU A 38 0.02 2.50 -1.76
CA LEU A 38 0.91 1.39 -2.06
C LEU A 38 2.33 1.86 -2.31
N ALA A 39 3.28 1.21 -1.64
CA ALA A 39 4.70 1.32 -1.91
C ALA A 39 5.14 0.23 -2.90
N PRO A 40 5.45 0.58 -4.16
CA PRO A 40 5.90 -0.40 -5.15
C PRO A 40 7.36 -0.85 -4.88
N PRO A 41 7.80 -2.00 -5.45
CA PRO A 41 9.12 -2.57 -5.18
C PRO A 41 10.27 -1.59 -5.42
N TRP A 42 10.21 -0.85 -6.53
CA TRP A 42 11.26 0.10 -6.91
C TRP A 42 11.40 1.25 -5.90
N LEU A 43 10.31 1.65 -5.23
CA LEU A 43 10.33 2.69 -4.20
C LEU A 43 10.99 2.15 -2.92
N LEU A 44 10.70 0.90 -2.58
CA LEU A 44 11.25 0.23 -1.41
C LEU A 44 12.73 -0.15 -1.59
N ALA A 45 13.16 -0.42 -2.82
CA ALA A 45 14.56 -0.68 -3.16
C ALA A 45 15.40 0.60 -3.28
N GLY A 46 14.79 1.74 -3.60
CA GLY A 46 15.46 3.04 -3.71
C GLY A 46 15.36 3.85 -2.40
N PRO A 47 14.40 4.80 -2.29
CA PRO A 47 14.22 5.60 -1.07
C PRO A 47 13.93 4.81 0.21
N GLY A 48 13.36 3.60 0.10
CA GLY A 48 13.15 2.70 1.22
C GLY A 48 11.78 2.81 1.90
N ALA A 49 11.48 1.82 2.74
CA ALA A 49 10.20 1.73 3.44
C ALA A 49 9.96 2.88 4.42
N GLY A 50 11.01 3.36 5.09
CA GLY A 50 10.92 4.50 6.02
C GLY A 50 10.54 5.80 5.32
N PHE A 51 11.06 6.04 4.11
CA PHE A 51 10.66 7.19 3.29
C PHE A 51 9.17 7.13 2.96
N PHE A 52 8.67 5.98 2.52
CA PHE A 52 7.25 5.84 2.22
C PHE A 52 6.36 6.00 3.45
N ALA A 53 6.75 5.46 4.61
CA ALA A 53 6.02 5.68 5.86
C ALA A 53 5.96 7.17 6.22
N ALA A 54 7.06 7.91 6.04
CA ALA A 54 7.07 9.36 6.24
C ALA A 54 6.14 10.10 5.27
N LEU A 55 6.01 9.63 4.01
CA LEU A 55 5.03 10.19 3.07
C LEU A 55 3.59 10.01 3.55
N VAL A 56 3.25 8.81 4.05
CA VAL A 56 1.90 8.52 4.58
C VAL A 56 1.57 9.46 5.74
N GLU A 57 2.48 9.58 6.70
CA GLU A 57 2.30 10.46 7.87
C GLU A 57 2.19 11.94 7.46
N ALA A 58 2.93 12.37 6.42
CA ALA A 58 2.90 13.74 5.92
C ALA A 58 1.56 14.11 5.26
N VAL A 59 0.85 13.16 4.64
CA VAL A 59 -0.44 13.43 3.97
C VAL A 59 -1.65 13.25 4.88
N ARG A 60 -1.50 12.56 6.02
CA ARG A 60 -2.59 12.31 6.97
C ARG A 60 -3.33 13.59 7.42
N PRO A 61 -2.67 14.73 7.72
CA PRO A 61 -3.37 15.94 8.13
C PRO A 61 -4.34 16.49 7.08
N LEU A 62 -4.14 16.19 5.80
CA LEU A 62 -5.01 16.67 4.72
C LEU A 62 -6.39 16.03 4.80
N ARG A 63 -6.45 14.73 5.12
CA ARG A 63 -7.70 13.97 5.32
C ARG A 63 -7.49 12.88 6.36
N PRO A 64 -7.76 13.13 7.66
CA PRO A 64 -7.43 12.21 8.74
C PRO A 64 -8.06 10.81 8.67
N ALA A 65 -9.15 10.66 7.90
CA ALA A 65 -9.79 9.36 7.65
C ALA A 65 -9.11 8.55 6.52
N LEU A 66 -8.03 9.09 5.93
CA LEU A 66 -7.31 8.51 4.81
C LEU A 66 -5.78 8.54 5.04
N PRO A 67 -5.04 7.56 4.48
CA PRO A 67 -5.55 6.40 3.75
C PRO A 67 -6.27 5.41 4.68
N ARG A 68 -7.13 4.55 4.12
CA ARG A 68 -7.78 3.51 4.92
C ARG A 68 -6.85 2.34 5.22
N ALA A 69 -5.87 2.14 4.36
CA ALA A 69 -4.87 1.11 4.52
C ALA A 69 -3.57 1.51 3.82
N VAL A 70 -2.47 0.89 4.23
CA VAL A 70 -1.15 1.05 3.60
C VAL A 70 -0.61 -0.32 3.22
N LEU A 71 -0.11 -0.45 2.00
CA LEU A 71 0.39 -1.72 1.48
C LEU A 71 1.82 -1.59 0.98
N PHE A 72 2.71 -2.44 1.49
CA PHE A 72 4.09 -2.52 1.06
C PHE A 72 4.29 -3.73 0.14
N VAL A 73 4.90 -3.50 -1.03
CA VAL A 73 5.21 -4.56 -2.01
C VAL A 73 6.73 -4.68 -2.17
N PRO A 74 7.44 -5.37 -1.26
CA PRO A 74 8.90 -5.42 -1.22
C PRO A 74 9.57 -6.16 -2.38
N GLY A 75 8.82 -6.95 -3.16
CA GLY A 75 9.40 -7.82 -4.18
C GLY A 75 9.99 -9.09 -3.56
N ASP A 76 11.11 -9.55 -4.08
CA ASP A 76 11.76 -10.82 -3.76
C ASP A 76 12.95 -10.70 -2.78
N ALA A 77 13.27 -9.49 -2.31
CA ALA A 77 14.39 -9.26 -1.41
C ALA A 77 13.97 -9.34 0.07
N PRO A 78 14.45 -10.34 0.86
CA PRO A 78 14.04 -10.51 2.25
C PRO A 78 14.35 -9.32 3.16
N GLY A 79 15.49 -8.63 2.91
CA GLY A 79 15.87 -7.44 3.67
C GLY A 79 14.90 -6.26 3.44
N ILE A 80 14.40 -6.11 2.21
CA ILE A 80 13.40 -5.09 1.87
C ILE A 80 12.06 -5.47 2.53
N ALA A 81 11.68 -6.74 2.51
CA ALA A 81 10.47 -7.24 3.17
C ALA A 81 10.50 -6.99 4.69
N LEU A 82 11.62 -7.28 5.35
CA LEU A 82 11.78 -6.98 6.77
C LEU A 82 11.73 -5.48 7.06
N SER A 83 12.39 -4.65 6.24
CA SER A 83 12.31 -3.19 6.35
C SER A 83 10.87 -2.67 6.20
N ALA A 84 10.11 -3.24 5.26
CA ALA A 84 8.69 -2.93 5.06
C ALA A 84 7.84 -3.28 6.29
N ILE A 85 8.03 -4.46 6.89
CA ILE A 85 7.34 -4.86 8.13
C ILE A 85 7.65 -3.88 9.27
N LEU A 86 8.93 -3.52 9.45
CA LEU A 86 9.37 -2.60 10.48
C LEU A 86 8.86 -1.17 10.27
N ALA A 87 8.69 -0.73 9.02
CA ALA A 87 8.09 0.57 8.73
C ALA A 87 6.56 0.55 8.96
N ALA A 88 5.89 -0.51 8.49
CA ALA A 88 4.45 -0.71 8.63
C ALA A 88 3.98 -0.72 10.09
N ARG A 89 4.73 -1.33 11.00
CA ARG A 89 4.36 -1.39 12.43
C ARG A 89 4.30 -0.01 13.11
N ASN A 90 4.95 1.01 12.54
CA ASN A 90 5.02 2.36 13.12
C ASN A 90 3.96 3.29 12.52
N LEU A 91 3.15 2.82 11.57
CA LEU A 91 2.07 3.60 10.98
C LEU A 91 0.82 3.54 11.86
N SER A 92 0.04 4.61 11.82
CA SER A 92 -1.24 4.66 12.54
C SER A 92 -2.36 3.95 11.79
N GLU A 93 -2.20 3.80 10.47
CA GLU A 93 -3.16 3.19 9.57
C GLU A 93 -3.00 1.66 9.52
N PRO A 94 -4.10 0.92 9.28
CA PRO A 94 -4.03 -0.51 8.98
C PRO A 94 -3.01 -0.78 7.88
N SER A 95 -1.99 -1.59 8.19
CA SER A 95 -0.86 -1.81 7.30
C SER A 95 -0.71 -3.27 6.92
N GLY A 96 -0.31 -3.50 5.67
CA GLY A 96 -0.07 -4.83 5.14
C GLY A 96 1.20 -4.92 4.30
N VAL A 97 1.71 -6.14 4.16
CA VAL A 97 2.89 -6.45 3.36
C VAL A 97 2.57 -7.62 2.42
N MET A 98 2.90 -7.46 1.14
CA MET A 98 2.76 -8.52 0.15
C MET A 98 4.08 -9.30 0.05
N LEU A 99 4.09 -10.52 0.56
CA LEU A 99 5.27 -11.39 0.56
C LEU A 99 5.13 -12.44 -0.55
N ASP A 100 6.20 -12.64 -1.32
CA ASP A 100 6.28 -13.75 -2.27
C ASP A 100 6.42 -15.07 -1.49
N CYS A 101 5.48 -16.00 -1.70
CA CYS A 101 5.45 -17.29 -1.05
C CYS A 101 6.59 -18.23 -1.48
N ASN A 102 7.30 -17.90 -2.56
CA ASN A 102 8.43 -18.67 -3.07
C ASN A 102 9.76 -18.30 -2.38
N LEU A 103 9.77 -17.30 -1.50
CA LEU A 103 10.96 -16.95 -0.74
C LEU A 103 11.30 -18.04 0.27
N THR A 104 12.58 -18.42 0.33
CA THR A 104 13.11 -19.34 1.36
C THR A 104 12.87 -18.81 2.78
N SER A 105 12.80 -17.49 2.93
CA SER A 105 12.53 -16.78 4.18
C SER A 105 11.03 -16.49 4.42
N PHE A 106 10.13 -16.94 3.55
CA PHE A 106 8.70 -16.60 3.61
C PHE A 106 8.07 -16.88 4.98
N ALA A 107 8.30 -18.06 5.54
CA ALA A 107 7.72 -18.44 6.84
C ALA A 107 8.19 -17.51 7.97
N ALA A 108 9.48 -17.15 7.98
CA ALA A 108 10.04 -16.23 8.98
C ALA A 108 9.52 -14.80 8.80
N LEU A 109 9.42 -14.33 7.55
CA LEU A 109 8.88 -13.00 7.24
C LEU A 109 7.39 -12.90 7.57
N ARG A 110 6.61 -13.95 7.29
CA ARG A 110 5.19 -14.02 7.64
C ARG A 110 5.01 -13.98 9.17
N ALA A 111 5.78 -14.78 9.91
CA ALA A 111 5.75 -14.76 11.37
C ALA A 111 6.11 -13.36 11.93
N ALA A 112 7.16 -12.74 11.38
CA ALA A 112 7.55 -11.38 11.78
C ALA A 112 6.46 -10.33 11.49
N ALA A 113 5.73 -10.47 10.37
CA ALA A 113 4.60 -9.61 10.05
C ALA A 113 3.46 -9.80 11.06
N GLU A 114 3.07 -11.05 11.34
CA GLU A 114 2.04 -11.40 12.33
C GLU A 114 2.40 -10.88 13.74
N GLU A 115 3.63 -11.09 14.20
CA GLU A 115 4.15 -10.58 15.48
C GLU A 115 4.15 -9.04 15.56
N SER A 116 4.35 -8.37 14.42
CA SER A 116 4.37 -6.90 14.33
C SER A 116 2.98 -6.28 14.12
N GLY A 117 1.91 -7.09 14.11
CA GLY A 117 0.55 -6.62 13.81
C GLY A 117 0.35 -6.17 12.36
N VAL A 118 1.26 -6.54 11.45
CA VAL A 118 1.20 -6.21 10.01
C VAL A 118 0.50 -7.35 9.28
N THR A 119 -0.52 -7.02 8.49
CA THR A 119 -1.29 -8.03 7.77
C THR A 119 -0.51 -8.58 6.58
N TYR A 120 -0.34 -9.90 6.50
CA TYR A 120 0.13 -10.54 5.28
C TYR A 120 -0.95 -10.48 4.19
N VAL A 121 -0.55 -10.03 2.99
CA VAL A 121 -1.41 -9.94 1.82
C VAL A 121 -0.93 -10.92 0.76
N SER A 122 -1.77 -11.90 0.41
CA SER A 122 -1.43 -12.96 -0.53
C SER A 122 -1.63 -12.58 -2.01
N ALA A 123 -2.43 -11.55 -2.28
CA ALA A 123 -2.67 -11.06 -3.64
C ALA A 123 -2.88 -9.54 -3.62
N PRO A 124 -2.33 -8.80 -4.60
CA PRO A 124 -2.46 -7.35 -4.61
C PRO A 124 -3.91 -6.93 -4.92
N PRO A 125 -4.44 -5.88 -4.27
CA PRO A 125 -5.65 -5.24 -4.74
C PRO A 125 -5.43 -4.63 -6.15
N PRO A 126 -6.49 -4.25 -6.86
CA PRO A 126 -6.33 -3.50 -8.10
C PRO A 126 -5.54 -2.20 -7.87
N VAL A 127 -4.45 -2.01 -8.61
CA VAL A 127 -3.52 -0.88 -8.44
C VAL A 127 -3.70 0.16 -9.56
N PHE A 128 -3.72 1.43 -9.19
CA PHE A 128 -3.50 2.56 -10.11
C PHE A 128 -2.09 3.12 -9.91
N ASP A 129 -1.33 3.27 -10.98
CA ASP A 129 0.07 3.69 -10.90
C ASP A 129 0.26 5.18 -11.23
N LEU A 130 0.59 5.98 -10.22
CA LEU A 130 0.90 7.40 -10.41
C LEU A 130 2.34 7.65 -10.87
N SER A 131 3.20 6.63 -10.94
CA SER A 131 4.62 6.77 -11.35
C SER A 131 4.85 6.99 -12.85
N SER A 132 3.93 6.51 -13.70
CA SER A 132 4.17 6.35 -15.15
C SER A 132 4.08 7.62 -16.03
N ALA A 133 3.91 8.82 -15.47
CA ALA A 133 3.84 10.14 -16.15
C ALA A 133 3.55 11.22 -15.10
N ASN A 134 3.63 12.53 -15.44
CA ASN A 134 3.27 13.61 -14.53
C ASN A 134 1.92 13.34 -13.83
N PRO A 135 1.92 13.00 -12.53
CA PRO A 135 0.72 12.57 -11.81
C PRO A 135 -0.31 13.70 -11.71
N LEU A 136 0.11 14.94 -11.88
CA LEU A 136 -0.72 16.13 -11.79
C LEU A 136 -1.25 16.62 -13.15
N SER A 137 -1.00 15.88 -14.25
CA SER A 137 -1.57 16.24 -15.55
C SER A 137 -3.10 16.04 -15.56
N GLU A 138 -3.84 16.98 -16.15
CA GLU A 138 -5.31 16.92 -16.26
C GLU A 138 -5.82 15.64 -16.93
N GLY A 139 -5.04 15.05 -17.84
CA GLY A 139 -5.36 13.75 -18.43
C GLY A 139 -5.31 12.63 -17.39
N LYS A 140 -4.25 12.59 -16.57
CA LYS A 140 -4.06 11.54 -15.55
C LYS A 140 -5.06 11.68 -14.41
N LYS A 141 -5.45 12.91 -14.03
CA LYS A 141 -6.53 13.17 -13.07
C LYS A 141 -7.86 12.56 -13.51
N ARG A 142 -8.30 12.84 -14.74
CA ARG A 142 -9.55 12.27 -15.29
C ARG A 142 -9.53 10.75 -15.36
N VAL A 143 -8.39 10.17 -15.71
CA VAL A 143 -8.22 8.71 -15.73
C VAL A 143 -8.31 8.14 -14.32
N PHE A 144 -7.68 8.79 -13.33
CA PHE A 144 -7.75 8.40 -11.93
C PHE A 144 -9.19 8.43 -11.38
N GLU A 145 -9.91 9.52 -11.61
CA GLU A 145 -11.31 9.67 -11.19
C GLU A 145 -12.21 8.59 -11.81
N ARG A 146 -12.08 8.36 -13.13
CA ARG A 146 -12.83 7.30 -13.83
C ARG A 146 -12.48 5.92 -13.30
N TRP A 147 -11.21 5.66 -13.02
CA TRP A 147 -10.74 4.38 -12.49
C TRP A 147 -11.34 4.07 -11.13
N PHE A 148 -11.42 5.06 -10.24
CA PHE A 148 -12.08 4.93 -8.94
C PHE A 148 -13.60 4.77 -9.10
N GLY A 149 -14.24 5.61 -9.92
CA GLY A 149 -15.69 5.53 -10.16
C GLY A 149 -16.16 4.20 -10.77
N ALA A 150 -15.32 3.54 -11.56
CA ALA A 150 -15.62 2.22 -12.13
C ALA A 150 -15.40 1.04 -11.16
N ARG A 151 -14.75 1.27 -10.03
CA ARG A 151 -14.34 0.22 -9.07
C ARG A 151 -15.01 0.31 -7.70
N MET A 152 -15.93 1.27 -7.53
CA MET A 152 -16.80 1.35 -6.37
C MET A 152 -18.24 1.02 -6.78
N PRO A 153 -18.84 -0.06 -6.24
CA PRO A 153 -20.27 -0.33 -6.39
C PRO A 153 -21.13 0.66 -5.60
#